data_AF-A0A1G5G0Q8-F1
#
_entry.id   AF-A0A1G5G0Q8-F1
#
_cell.length_a   1.000
_cell.length_b   1.000
_cell.length_c   1.000
_cell.angle_alpha   90.00
_cell.angle_beta   90.00
_cell.angle_gamma   90.00
#
_symmetry.space_group_name_H-M   'P 1'
#
loop_
_entity.id
_entity.type
_entity.pdbx_description
1 polymer ?
#
loop_
_entity_poly.entity_id
_entity_poly.type
_entity_poly.pdbx_seq_one_letter_code
_entity_poly.pdbx_strand_id
1 'polypeptide(L)'
;MYVFMFNLVWGAVFVLVTYGFFLLCYRLFGKKGLYAWIGVATVIANIQVTKTIDIMGIVLTLGNTMYVSMYLTSDLLNEKYGADEARKAVWFGFFTLIMTTVLMQMVLLFNAAPTDFAQDSMETLFGLLPRLALGSLSAYFISQFLDVRLFSWLRKIAPGRNQLWIRTNGSSIISSFVDTLVFCTVAFVFIYPWDVWLEIFLTTYLIKFLLTAVGTPFLYAARNFKFEDEA
;
A
#
# COMPACT_ATOMS: atom_id res chain seq x y z
N MET A 1 -4.49 -17.21 -23.70
CA MET A 1 -3.65 -16.12 -24.24
C MET A 1 -4.33 -14.75 -24.15
N TYR A 2 -5.56 -14.59 -24.68
CA TYR A 2 -6.29 -13.31 -24.65
C TYR A 2 -6.55 -12.73 -23.24
N VAL A 3 -6.99 -13.56 -22.27
CA VAL A 3 -7.26 -13.09 -20.89
C VAL A 3 -5.98 -12.64 -20.18
N PHE A 4 -4.85 -13.34 -20.36
CA PHE A 4 -3.56 -12.95 -19.78
C PHE A 4 -3.06 -11.61 -20.32
N MET A 5 -3.19 -11.41 -21.65
CA MET A 5 -2.85 -10.13 -22.27
C MET A 5 -3.77 -9.01 -21.80
N PHE A 6 -5.07 -9.29 -21.59
CA PHE A 6 -6.00 -8.32 -21.04
C PHE A 6 -5.61 -7.88 -19.62
N ASN A 7 -5.37 -8.82 -18.70
CA ASN A 7 -5.02 -8.48 -17.32
C ASN A 7 -3.70 -7.69 -17.23
N LEU A 8 -2.71 -8.01 -18.07
CA LEU A 8 -1.46 -7.25 -18.13
C LEU A 8 -1.70 -5.82 -18.64
N VAL A 9 -2.35 -5.67 -19.79
CA VAL A 9 -2.59 -4.35 -20.41
C VAL A 9 -3.51 -3.50 -19.53
N TRP A 10 -4.59 -4.09 -19.04
CA TRP A 10 -5.54 -3.41 -18.17
C TRP A 10 -4.92 -3.09 -16.80
N GLY A 11 -4.06 -3.95 -16.28
CA GLY A 11 -3.25 -3.68 -15.09
C GLY A 11 -2.35 -2.46 -15.28
N ALA A 12 -1.68 -2.35 -16.43
CA ALA A 12 -0.86 -1.17 -16.74
C ALA A 12 -1.72 0.12 -16.83
N VAL A 13 -2.89 0.05 -17.48
CA VAL A 13 -3.84 1.18 -17.52
C VAL A 13 -4.32 1.54 -16.11
N PHE A 14 -4.66 0.56 -15.29
CA PHE A 14 -5.08 0.75 -13.90
C PHE A 14 -4.02 1.48 -13.07
N VAL A 15 -2.73 1.12 -13.23
CA VAL A 15 -1.62 1.81 -12.58
C VAL A 15 -1.53 3.27 -13.00
N LEU A 16 -1.59 3.55 -14.31
CA LEU A 16 -1.54 4.91 -14.83
C LEU A 16 -2.72 5.77 -14.38
N VAL A 17 -3.93 5.20 -14.37
CA VAL A 17 -5.13 5.87 -13.88
C VAL A 17 -5.02 6.17 -12.38
N THR A 18 -4.51 5.22 -11.59
CA THR A 18 -4.30 5.41 -10.14
C THR A 18 -3.35 6.56 -9.86
N TYR A 19 -2.17 6.59 -10.51
CA TYR A 19 -1.22 7.69 -10.32
C TYR A 19 -1.70 9.01 -10.95
N GLY A 20 -2.49 8.95 -12.01
CA GLY A 20 -3.18 10.11 -12.58
C GLY A 20 -4.16 10.74 -11.58
N PHE A 21 -4.97 9.93 -10.90
CA PHE A 21 -5.87 10.41 -9.86
C PHE A 21 -5.11 10.93 -8.63
N PHE A 22 -4.02 10.28 -8.22
CA PHE A 22 -3.13 10.81 -7.18
C PHE A 22 -2.64 12.22 -7.54
N LEU A 23 -2.11 12.40 -8.75
CA LEU A 23 -1.65 13.71 -9.23
C LEU A 23 -2.77 14.74 -9.27
N LEU A 24 -3.94 14.36 -9.78
CA LEU A 24 -5.09 15.24 -9.87
C LEU A 24 -5.58 15.65 -8.48
N CYS A 25 -5.67 14.70 -7.55
CA CYS A 25 -6.04 14.95 -6.16
C CYS A 25 -5.08 15.95 -5.52
N TYR A 26 -3.77 15.77 -5.71
CA TYR A 26 -2.79 16.73 -5.21
C TYR A 26 -2.91 18.09 -5.89
N ARG A 27 -3.02 18.13 -7.22
CA ARG A 27 -3.10 19.37 -8.01
C ARG A 27 -4.28 20.24 -7.61
N LEU A 28 -5.42 19.63 -7.28
CA LEU A 28 -6.65 20.33 -6.96
C LEU A 28 -6.74 20.74 -5.48
N PHE A 29 -6.21 19.93 -4.56
CA PHE A 29 -6.45 20.10 -3.12
C PHE A 29 -5.18 20.29 -2.29
N GLY A 30 -4.00 20.34 -2.91
CA GLY A 30 -2.71 20.52 -2.25
C GLY A 30 -2.49 19.50 -1.15
N LYS A 31 -1.89 19.94 -0.03
CA LYS A 31 -1.59 19.10 1.13
C LYS A 31 -2.79 18.31 1.66
N LYS A 32 -3.98 18.93 1.69
CA LYS A 32 -5.22 18.26 2.13
C LYS A 32 -5.59 17.09 1.21
N GLY A 33 -5.35 17.25 -0.09
CA GLY A 33 -5.49 16.19 -1.08
C GLY A 33 -4.62 14.97 -0.80
N LEU A 34 -3.39 15.16 -0.32
CA LEU A 34 -2.50 14.04 0.04
C LEU A 34 -3.03 13.24 1.24
N TYR A 35 -3.55 13.92 2.27
CA TYR A 35 -4.20 13.22 3.39
C TYR A 35 -5.47 12.50 2.96
N ALA A 36 -6.31 13.15 2.14
CA ALA A 36 -7.50 12.51 1.59
C ALA A 36 -7.14 11.28 0.73
N TRP A 37 -6.09 11.38 -0.09
CA TRP A 37 -5.58 10.27 -0.89
C TRP A 37 -5.14 9.11 -0.02
N ILE A 38 -4.39 9.34 1.07
CA ILE A 38 -3.99 8.27 1.99
C ILE A 38 -5.22 7.57 2.57
N GLY A 39 -6.23 8.31 3.03
CA GLY A 39 -7.44 7.73 3.57
C GLY A 39 -8.18 6.86 2.54
N VAL A 40 -8.43 7.40 1.34
CA VAL A 40 -9.09 6.69 0.24
C VAL A 40 -8.27 5.47 -0.19
N ALA A 41 -6.96 5.63 -0.39
CA ALA A 41 -6.08 4.56 -0.80
C ALA A 41 -5.99 3.45 0.24
N THR A 42 -6.04 3.78 1.53
CA THR A 42 -6.09 2.79 2.61
C THR A 42 -7.31 1.89 2.48
N VAL A 43 -8.51 2.49 2.34
CA VAL A 43 -9.76 1.73 2.23
C VAL A 43 -9.78 0.90 0.94
N ILE A 44 -9.47 1.53 -0.19
CA ILE A 44 -9.52 0.87 -1.49
C ILE A 44 -8.48 -0.25 -1.59
N ALA A 45 -7.26 -0.07 -1.06
CA ALA A 45 -6.24 -1.11 -1.07
C ALA A 45 -6.71 -2.36 -0.33
N ASN A 46 -7.35 -2.19 0.83
CA ASN A 46 -7.84 -3.32 1.64
C ASN A 46 -9.02 -4.05 0.96
N ILE A 47 -9.86 -3.35 0.20
CA ILE A 47 -10.90 -4.00 -0.61
C ILE A 47 -10.27 -4.72 -1.80
N GLN A 48 -9.33 -4.09 -2.50
CA GLN A 48 -8.73 -4.65 -3.71
C GLN A 48 -7.79 -5.83 -3.43
N VAL A 49 -7.21 -5.91 -2.23
CA VAL A 49 -6.29 -7.01 -1.89
C VAL A 49 -6.99 -8.37 -1.82
N THR A 50 -8.31 -8.39 -1.59
CA THR A 50 -9.11 -9.64 -1.58
C THR A 50 -9.36 -10.17 -2.99
N LYS A 51 -9.17 -9.33 -4.02
CA LYS A 51 -9.29 -9.73 -5.42
C LYS A 51 -7.93 -10.11 -5.99
N THR A 52 -7.81 -11.37 -6.38
CA THR A 52 -6.67 -11.87 -7.15
C THR A 52 -6.93 -11.80 -8.64
N ILE A 53 -5.85 -11.62 -9.41
CA ILE A 53 -5.85 -11.77 -10.86
C ILE A 53 -4.66 -12.66 -11.26
N ASP A 54 -4.79 -13.25 -12.44
CA ASP A 54 -3.69 -13.97 -13.08
C ASP A 54 -3.07 -13.09 -14.17
N ILE A 55 -1.76 -12.90 -14.09
CA ILE A 55 -0.97 -12.33 -15.18
C ILE A 55 0.07 -13.36 -15.59
N MET A 56 -0.10 -13.93 -16.78
CA MET A 56 0.84 -14.87 -17.40
C MET A 56 1.12 -16.12 -16.54
N GLY A 57 0.11 -16.64 -15.84
CA GLY A 57 0.23 -17.82 -14.97
C GLY A 57 0.79 -17.52 -13.58
N ILE A 58 0.82 -16.24 -13.19
CA ILE A 58 1.28 -15.79 -11.88
C ILE A 58 0.11 -15.09 -11.18
N VAL A 59 -0.27 -15.58 -10.00
CA VAL A 59 -1.34 -15.01 -9.19
C VAL A 59 -0.83 -13.82 -8.39
N LEU A 60 -1.57 -12.71 -8.46
CA LEU A 60 -1.29 -11.49 -7.69
C LEU A 60 -2.56 -10.85 -7.15
N THR A 61 -2.43 -10.03 -6.11
CA THR A 61 -3.53 -9.25 -5.51
C THR A 61 -3.59 -7.84 -6.09
N LEU A 62 -4.78 -7.26 -6.23
CA LEU A 62 -4.95 -5.92 -6.83
C LEU A 62 -4.69 -4.74 -5.87
N GLY A 63 -4.43 -4.97 -4.59
CA GLY A 63 -4.18 -3.90 -3.61
C GLY A 63 -2.82 -3.19 -3.75
N ASN A 64 -1.88 -3.78 -4.49
CA ASN A 64 -0.47 -3.35 -4.54
C ASN A 64 -0.28 -1.92 -5.07
N THR A 65 -1.00 -1.53 -6.12
CA THR A 65 -0.89 -0.20 -6.71
C THR A 65 -1.34 0.89 -5.75
N MET A 66 -2.46 0.70 -5.08
CA MET A 66 -2.96 1.63 -4.07
C MET A 66 -1.97 1.73 -2.90
N TYR A 67 -1.41 0.61 -2.45
CA TYR A 67 -0.39 0.57 -1.40
C TYR A 67 0.86 1.39 -1.75
N VAL A 68 1.41 1.18 -2.95
CA VAL A 68 2.57 1.95 -3.42
C VAL A 68 2.23 3.44 -3.58
N SER A 69 1.00 3.78 -3.99
CA SER A 69 0.59 5.19 -4.05
C SER A 69 0.55 5.87 -2.68
N MET A 70 0.30 5.14 -1.59
CA MET A 70 0.37 5.68 -0.23
C MET A 70 1.82 6.02 0.16
N TYR A 71 2.79 5.15 -0.17
CA TYR A 71 4.21 5.46 0.04
C TYR A 71 4.65 6.66 -0.79
N LEU A 72 4.24 6.72 -2.06
CA LEU A 72 4.49 7.89 -2.92
C LEU A 72 3.97 9.18 -2.29
N THR A 73 2.80 9.09 -1.63
CA THR A 73 2.18 10.21 -0.93
C THR A 73 2.96 10.61 0.32
N SER A 74 3.40 9.64 1.14
CA SER A 74 4.22 9.93 2.32
C SER A 74 5.59 10.50 1.96
N ASP A 75 6.19 10.04 0.86
CA ASP A 75 7.46 10.55 0.36
C ASP A 75 7.33 11.99 -0.13
N LEU A 76 6.27 12.29 -0.89
CA LEU A 76 5.96 13.65 -1.30
C LEU A 76 5.71 14.58 -0.11
N LEU A 77 4.99 14.08 0.91
CA LEU A 77 4.74 14.83 2.14
C LEU A 77 6.05 15.12 2.89
N ASN A 78 6.94 14.14 2.98
CA ASN A 78 8.24 14.28 3.63
C ASN A 78 9.10 15.31 2.91
N GLU A 79 9.16 15.22 1.58
CA GLU A 79 9.97 16.11 0.74
C GLU A 79 9.47 17.56 0.79
N LYS A 80 8.15 17.79 0.74
CA LYS A 80 7.59 19.16 0.65
C LYS A 80 7.24 19.79 1.99
N TYR A 81 6.83 19.00 2.98
CA TYR A 81 6.32 19.50 4.27
C TYR A 81 7.04 18.91 5.48
N GLY A 82 8.06 18.07 5.27
CA GLY A 82 8.91 17.51 6.32
C GLY A 82 8.43 16.20 6.92
N ALA A 83 9.32 15.57 7.68
CA ALA A 83 9.14 14.23 8.24
C ALA A 83 7.96 14.13 9.24
N ASP A 84 7.62 15.23 9.92
CA ASP A 84 6.50 15.24 10.86
C ASP A 84 5.15 15.10 10.15
N GLU A 85 5.01 15.72 8.97
CA GLU A 85 3.80 15.61 8.17
C GLU A 85 3.68 14.23 7.51
N ALA A 86 4.79 13.66 7.03
CA ALA A 86 4.81 12.28 6.57
C ALA A 86 4.41 11.30 7.67
N ARG A 87 4.90 11.49 8.90
CA ARG A 87 4.54 10.65 10.07
C ARG A 87 3.06 10.78 10.40
N LYS A 88 2.51 12.00 10.42
CA LYS A 88 1.06 12.21 10.62
C LYS A 88 0.23 11.52 9.54
N ALA A 89 0.68 11.57 8.30
CA ALA A 89 0.04 10.87 7.18
C ALA A 89 -0.02 9.36 7.38
N VAL A 90 1.08 8.73 7.81
CA VAL A 90 1.10 7.29 8.12
C VAL A 90 0.11 6.95 9.25
N TRP A 91 0.11 7.72 10.33
CA TRP A 91 -0.86 7.54 11.42
C TRP A 91 -2.30 7.78 10.98
N PHE A 92 -2.53 8.73 10.08
CA PHE A 92 -3.84 8.97 9.48
C PHE A 92 -4.31 7.77 8.64
N GLY A 93 -3.41 7.13 7.90
CA GLY A 93 -3.68 5.86 7.23
C GLY A 93 -4.09 4.76 8.22
N PHE A 94 -3.32 4.55 9.28
CA PHE A 94 -3.69 3.56 10.32
C PHE A 94 -5.01 3.87 11.02
N PHE A 95 -5.25 5.14 11.33
CA PHE A 95 -6.53 5.57 11.88
C PHE A 95 -7.67 5.23 10.91
N THR A 96 -7.53 5.53 9.62
CA THR A 96 -8.53 5.24 8.60
C THR A 96 -8.76 3.73 8.46
N LEU A 97 -7.70 2.92 8.52
CA LEU A 97 -7.76 1.47 8.50
C LEU A 97 -8.55 0.92 9.69
N ILE A 98 -8.19 1.32 10.90
CA ILE A 98 -8.86 0.87 12.14
C ILE A 98 -10.31 1.33 12.15
N MET A 99 -10.55 2.60 11.84
CA MET A 99 -11.89 3.19 11.78
C MET A 99 -12.78 2.42 10.80
N THR A 100 -12.30 2.19 9.58
CA THR A 100 -13.08 1.46 8.55
C THR A 100 -13.33 0.02 8.99
N THR A 101 -12.31 -0.67 9.53
CA THR A 101 -12.47 -2.03 10.06
C THR A 101 -13.55 -2.09 11.14
N VAL A 102 -13.47 -1.23 12.17
CA VAL A 102 -14.45 -1.24 13.27
C VAL A 102 -15.86 -0.94 12.76
N LEU A 103 -16.03 0.11 11.96
CA LEU A 103 -17.35 0.48 11.42
C LEU A 103 -17.93 -0.64 10.56
N MET A 104 -17.13 -1.24 9.68
CA MET A 104 -17.63 -2.32 8.83
C MET A 104 -17.93 -3.60 9.63
N GLN A 105 -17.14 -3.95 10.65
CA GLN A 105 -17.50 -5.08 11.53
C GLN A 105 -18.81 -4.84 12.28
N MET A 106 -19.08 -3.59 12.70
CA MET A 106 -20.38 -3.26 13.30
C MET A 106 -21.52 -3.39 12.27
N VAL A 107 -21.29 -2.97 11.02
CA VAL A 107 -22.28 -3.11 9.93
C VAL A 107 -22.64 -4.57 9.70
N LEU A 108 -21.66 -5.47 9.65
CA LEU A 108 -21.89 -6.90 9.40
C LEU A 108 -22.70 -7.60 10.51
N LEU A 109 -22.76 -7.03 11.72
CA LEU A 109 -23.50 -7.59 12.86
C LEU A 109 -24.99 -7.20 12.87
N PHE A 110 -25.43 -6.25 12.04
CA PHE A 110 -26.85 -5.94 11.94
C PHE A 110 -27.60 -7.10 11.29
N ASN A 111 -28.80 -7.39 11.81
CA ASN A 111 -29.68 -8.36 11.16
C ASN A 111 -30.16 -7.79 9.82
N ALA A 112 -29.77 -8.45 8.73
CA ALA A 112 -30.22 -8.08 7.39
C ALA A 112 -31.75 -8.20 7.26
N ALA A 113 -32.35 -7.29 6.51
CA ALA A 113 -33.78 -7.38 6.19
C ALA A 113 -34.03 -8.58 5.24
N PRO A 114 -35.25 -9.15 5.22
CA PRO A 114 -35.57 -10.25 4.29
C PRO A 114 -35.41 -9.90 2.80
N THR A 115 -35.41 -8.62 2.45
CA THR A 115 -35.22 -8.11 1.09
C THR A 115 -33.80 -7.58 0.84
N ASP A 116 -32.88 -7.76 1.79
CA ASP A 116 -31.50 -7.33 1.63
C ASP A 116 -30.79 -8.15 0.53
N PHE A 117 -29.98 -7.47 -0.27
CA PHE A 117 -29.19 -8.09 -1.34
C PHE A 117 -27.67 -7.92 -1.13
N ALA A 118 -27.25 -7.24 -0.06
CA ALA A 118 -25.90 -6.74 0.12
C ALA A 118 -25.08 -7.52 1.15
N GLN A 119 -25.72 -8.14 2.15
CA GLN A 119 -25.06 -8.78 3.31
C GLN A 119 -23.94 -9.74 2.89
N ASP A 120 -24.24 -10.74 2.06
CA ASP A 120 -23.25 -11.76 1.64
C ASP A 120 -22.03 -11.13 0.93
N SER A 121 -22.29 -10.10 0.10
CA SER A 121 -21.22 -9.37 -0.59
C SER A 121 -20.39 -8.54 0.39
N MET A 122 -21.03 -7.92 1.38
CA MET A 122 -20.34 -7.18 2.43
C MET A 122 -19.50 -8.10 3.31
N GLU A 123 -20.01 -9.27 3.70
CA GLU A 123 -19.24 -10.26 4.47
C GLU A 123 -18.01 -10.73 3.71
N THR A 124 -18.16 -10.98 2.40
CA THR A 124 -17.04 -11.39 1.54
C THR A 124 -15.94 -10.33 1.48
N LEU A 125 -16.31 -9.05 1.32
CA LEU A 125 -15.35 -7.96 1.17
C LEU A 125 -14.77 -7.49 2.51
N PHE A 126 -15.62 -7.37 3.53
CA PHE A 126 -15.28 -6.70 4.78
C PHE A 126 -15.05 -7.67 5.95
N GLY A 127 -15.44 -8.94 5.86
CA GLY A 127 -15.16 -9.95 6.88
C GLY A 127 -13.66 -10.22 7.05
N LEU A 128 -12.87 -10.02 5.99
CA LEU A 128 -11.40 -10.15 6.04
C LEU A 128 -10.69 -8.89 6.58
N LEU A 129 -11.37 -7.74 6.68
CA LEU A 129 -10.73 -6.48 7.11
C LEU A 129 -9.99 -6.57 8.45
N PRO A 130 -10.53 -7.20 9.52
CA PRO A 130 -9.81 -7.29 10.79
C PRO A 130 -8.45 -7.98 10.63
N ARG A 131 -8.43 -9.02 9.80
CA ARG A 131 -7.23 -9.80 9.52
C ARG A 131 -6.22 -9.02 8.69
N LEU A 132 -6.68 -8.32 7.66
CA LEU A 132 -5.85 -7.42 6.85
C LEU A 132 -5.27 -6.30 7.70
N ALA A 133 -6.09 -5.69 8.56
CA ALA A 133 -5.68 -4.61 9.45
C ALA A 133 -4.61 -5.05 10.46
N LEU A 134 -4.81 -6.21 11.09
CA LEU A 134 -3.80 -6.82 11.97
C LEU A 134 -2.50 -7.13 11.22
N GLY A 135 -2.60 -7.62 9.98
CA GLY A 135 -1.46 -7.88 9.12
C GLY A 135 -0.67 -6.60 8.82
N SER A 136 -1.34 -5.54 8.37
CA SER A 136 -0.69 -4.27 8.03
C SER A 136 -0.05 -3.59 9.24
N LEU A 137 -0.73 -3.57 10.40
CA LEU A 137 -0.18 -2.98 11.62
C LEU A 137 1.05 -3.75 12.11
N SER A 138 0.94 -5.09 12.18
CA SER A 138 2.05 -5.94 12.63
C SER A 138 3.25 -5.86 11.68
N ALA A 139 3.00 -5.91 10.38
CA ALA A 139 4.03 -5.78 9.35
C ALA A 139 4.77 -4.45 9.49
N TYR A 140 4.03 -3.34 9.58
CA TYR A 140 4.62 -2.01 9.73
C TYR A 140 5.49 -1.88 10.98
N PHE A 141 5.01 -2.27 12.16
CA PHE A 141 5.80 -2.10 13.38
C PHE A 141 7.07 -2.96 13.39
N ILE A 142 6.97 -4.21 12.93
CA ILE A 142 8.10 -5.13 12.85
C ILE A 142 9.11 -4.65 11.80
N SER A 143 8.64 -4.29 10.60
CA SER A 143 9.49 -3.84 9.50
C SER A 143 10.17 -2.51 9.81
N GLN A 144 9.46 -1.57 10.42
CA GLN A 144 10.02 -0.27 10.82
C GLN A 144 11.11 -0.41 11.89
N PHE A 145 10.90 -1.26 12.91
CA PHE A 145 11.92 -1.53 13.92
C PHE A 145 13.16 -2.20 13.31
N LEU A 146 12.95 -3.15 12.40
CA LEU A 146 14.02 -3.81 11.68
C LEU A 146 14.80 -2.84 10.79
N ASP A 147 14.11 -1.96 10.05
CA ASP A 147 14.73 -0.97 9.17
C ASP A 147 15.71 -0.07 9.92
N VAL A 148 15.27 0.52 11.05
CA VAL A 148 16.10 1.40 11.89
C VAL A 148 17.33 0.65 12.40
N ARG A 149 17.17 -0.62 12.81
CA ARG A 149 18.27 -1.44 13.32
C ARG A 149 19.26 -1.82 12.21
N LEU A 150 18.76 -2.21 11.04
CA LEU A 150 19.59 -2.54 9.87
C LEU A 150 20.33 -1.32 9.35
N PHE A 151 19.65 -0.18 9.22
CA PHE A 151 20.29 1.07 8.81
C PHE A 151 21.43 1.45 9.77
N SER A 152 21.19 1.35 11.09
CA SER A 152 22.20 1.64 12.11
C SER A 152 23.38 0.66 12.07
N TRP A 153 23.12 -0.62 11.79
CA TRP A 153 24.16 -1.63 11.64
C TRP A 153 24.98 -1.42 10.35
N LEU A 154 24.32 -1.20 9.22
CA LEU A 154 24.97 -0.88 7.93
C LEU A 154 25.77 0.42 8.02
N ARG A 155 25.35 1.39 8.84
CA ARG A 155 26.12 2.61 9.12
C ARG A 155 27.47 2.35 9.78
N LYS A 156 27.59 1.28 10.59
CA LYS A 156 28.87 0.89 11.21
C LYS A 156 29.82 0.25 10.19
N ILE A 157 29.29 -0.48 9.21
CA ILE A 157 30.07 -1.20 8.20
C ILE A 157 30.43 -0.30 7.01
N ALA A 158 29.51 0.58 6.62
CA ALA A 158 29.64 1.48 5.48
C ALA A 158 29.44 2.95 5.92
N PRO A 159 30.39 3.53 6.68
CA PRO A 159 30.25 4.87 7.25
C PRO A 159 30.42 6.00 6.22
N GLY A 160 31.01 5.71 5.05
CA GLY A 160 31.38 6.71 4.05
C GLY A 160 30.18 7.49 3.51
N ARG A 161 30.39 8.77 3.19
CA ARG A 161 29.33 9.65 2.66
C ARG A 161 28.75 9.12 1.33
N ASN A 162 29.62 8.55 0.47
CA ASN A 162 29.23 7.94 -0.81
C ASN A 162 28.57 6.56 -0.66
N GLN A 163 28.48 6.01 0.55
CA GLN A 163 27.88 4.70 0.84
C GLN A 163 26.48 4.83 1.45
N LEU A 164 25.85 6.01 1.38
CA LEU A 164 24.47 6.20 1.84
C LEU A 164 23.49 5.26 1.13
N TRP A 165 23.66 5.07 -0.17
CA TRP A 165 22.81 4.18 -0.97
C TRP A 165 22.81 2.73 -0.44
N ILE A 166 23.96 2.23 0.05
CA ILE A 166 24.07 0.87 0.62
C ILE A 166 23.19 0.76 1.86
N ARG A 167 23.22 1.78 2.72
CA ARG A 167 22.48 1.80 3.98
C ARG A 167 20.98 1.92 3.75
N THR A 168 20.58 2.87 2.91
CA THR A 168 19.17 3.13 2.60
C THR A 168 18.54 1.98 1.82
N ASN A 169 19.15 1.56 0.71
CA ASN A 169 18.59 0.47 -0.10
C ASN A 169 18.71 -0.88 0.61
N GLY A 170 19.83 -1.13 1.30
CA GLY A 170 20.03 -2.39 2.03
C GLY A 170 19.04 -2.56 3.16
N SER A 171 18.81 -1.52 3.98
CA SER A 171 17.80 -1.61 5.06
C SER A 171 16.39 -1.75 4.47
N SER A 172 16.06 -0.95 3.46
CA SER A 172 14.73 -0.92 2.84
C SER A 172 14.38 -2.24 2.15
N ILE A 173 15.31 -2.86 1.41
CA ILE A 173 15.06 -4.15 0.73
C ILE A 173 14.72 -5.24 1.75
N ILE A 174 15.49 -5.34 2.83
CA ILE A 174 15.30 -6.38 3.85
C ILE A 174 14.07 -6.09 4.70
N SER A 175 13.89 -4.84 5.16
CA SER A 175 12.73 -4.46 5.97
C SER A 175 11.43 -4.65 5.19
N SER A 176 11.43 -4.31 3.89
CA SER A 176 10.29 -4.49 3.01
C SER A 176 10.02 -5.97 2.68
N PHE A 177 11.02 -6.85 2.70
CA PHE A 177 10.80 -8.29 2.60
C PHE A 177 10.07 -8.83 3.83
N VAL A 178 10.54 -8.44 5.03
CA VAL A 178 9.92 -8.83 6.30
C VAL A 178 8.52 -8.26 6.42
N ASP A 179 8.30 -7.02 6.00
CA ASP A 179 6.98 -6.39 5.91
C ASP A 179 6.00 -7.26 5.12
N THR A 180 6.36 -7.61 3.88
CA THR A 180 5.51 -8.42 3.01
C THR A 180 5.34 -9.84 3.55
N LEU A 181 6.36 -10.42 4.18
CA LEU A 181 6.28 -11.75 4.76
C LEU A 181 5.29 -11.79 5.93
N VAL A 182 5.40 -10.84 6.86
CA VAL A 182 4.48 -10.71 8.00
C VAL A 182 3.08 -10.42 7.50
N PHE A 183 2.91 -9.48 6.57
CA PHE A 183 1.61 -9.13 6.01
C PHE A 183 0.96 -10.35 5.34
N CYS A 184 1.62 -10.99 4.38
CA CYS A 184 1.05 -12.15 3.67
C CYS A 184 0.77 -13.31 4.61
N THR A 185 1.62 -13.54 5.62
CA THR A 185 1.36 -14.59 6.61
C THR A 185 0.09 -14.28 7.39
N VAL A 186 0.01 -13.11 8.02
CA VAL A 186 -1.14 -12.75 8.85
C VAL A 186 -2.40 -12.63 8.00
N ALA A 187 -2.35 -11.97 6.84
CA ALA A 187 -3.48 -11.74 5.96
C ALA A 187 -4.04 -13.01 5.32
N PHE A 188 -3.17 -13.92 4.85
CA PHE A 188 -3.56 -14.96 3.89
C PHE A 188 -3.24 -16.39 4.30
N VAL A 189 -2.55 -16.66 5.42
CA VAL A 189 -2.34 -18.04 5.87
C VAL A 189 -3.68 -18.78 6.05
N PHE A 190 -3.79 -20.02 5.59
CA PHE A 190 -5.05 -20.79 5.59
C PHE A 190 -6.19 -20.23 4.72
N ILE A 191 -6.01 -19.11 4.00
CA ILE A 191 -6.98 -18.64 2.99
C ILE A 191 -6.64 -19.24 1.63
N TYR A 192 -5.37 -19.19 1.27
CA TYR A 192 -4.88 -19.74 0.00
C TYR A 192 -4.05 -21.02 0.23
N PRO A 193 -4.05 -21.94 -0.74
CA PRO A 193 -3.07 -23.02 -0.83
C PRO A 193 -1.64 -22.50 -0.78
N TRP A 194 -0.69 -23.33 -0.35
CA TRP A 194 0.71 -22.92 -0.12
C TRP A 194 1.41 -22.37 -1.37
N ASP A 195 1.16 -22.97 -2.52
CA ASP A 195 1.65 -22.54 -3.84
C ASP A 195 1.14 -21.13 -4.20
N VAL A 196 -0.18 -20.92 -4.11
CA VAL A 196 -0.80 -19.60 -4.38
C VAL A 196 -0.33 -18.55 -3.36
N TRP A 197 -0.19 -18.94 -2.09
CA TRP A 197 0.33 -18.05 -1.05
C TRP A 197 1.76 -17.60 -1.36
N LEU A 198 2.63 -18.51 -1.79
CA LEU A 198 4.00 -18.20 -2.20
C LEU A 198 4.03 -17.27 -3.42
N GLU A 199 3.15 -17.49 -4.40
CA GLU A 199 3.01 -16.58 -5.55
C GLU A 199 2.59 -15.18 -5.10
N ILE A 200 1.56 -15.06 -4.27
CA ILE A 200 1.10 -13.77 -3.74
C ILE A 200 2.22 -13.08 -2.96
N PHE A 201 2.96 -13.81 -2.11
CA PHE A 201 4.06 -13.27 -1.34
C PHE A 201 5.18 -12.72 -2.23
N LEU A 202 5.66 -13.53 -3.18
CA LEU A 202 6.74 -13.14 -4.08
C LEU A 202 6.31 -12.01 -5.02
N THR A 203 5.09 -12.06 -5.56
CA THR A 203 4.57 -11.03 -6.46
C THR A 203 4.36 -9.72 -5.74
N THR A 204 3.74 -9.72 -4.56
CA THR A 204 3.57 -8.52 -3.71
C THR A 204 4.93 -7.90 -3.39
N TYR A 205 5.93 -8.73 -3.11
CA TYR A 205 7.29 -8.26 -2.84
C TYR A 205 7.99 -7.70 -4.08
N LEU A 206 7.86 -8.32 -5.26
CA LEU A 206 8.59 -7.90 -6.45
C LEU A 206 7.90 -6.72 -7.17
N ILE A 207 6.57 -6.77 -7.26
CA ILE A 207 5.79 -5.80 -8.04
C ILE A 207 5.86 -4.40 -7.44
N LYS A 208 6.03 -4.25 -6.12
CA LYS A 208 6.18 -2.94 -5.50
C LYS A 208 7.37 -2.18 -6.05
N PHE A 209 8.49 -2.84 -6.36
CA PHE A 209 9.64 -2.17 -6.95
C PHE A 209 9.33 -1.65 -8.36
N LEU A 210 8.62 -2.45 -9.16
CA LEU A 210 8.16 -2.04 -10.48
C LEU A 210 7.19 -0.85 -10.38
N LEU A 211 6.20 -0.94 -9.51
CA LEU A 211 5.20 0.11 -9.29
C LEU A 211 5.84 1.39 -8.78
N THR A 212 6.79 1.32 -7.85
CA THR A 212 7.55 2.49 -7.37
C THR A 212 8.38 3.12 -8.49
N ALA A 213 9.01 2.31 -9.34
CA ALA A 213 9.73 2.83 -10.51
C ALA A 213 8.78 3.56 -11.48
N VAL A 214 7.59 3.00 -11.74
CA VAL A 214 6.55 3.63 -12.57
C VAL A 214 5.96 4.88 -11.91
N GLY A 215 5.83 4.89 -10.59
CA GLY A 215 5.33 6.03 -9.81
C GLY A 215 6.34 7.19 -9.70
N THR A 216 7.63 6.93 -9.89
CA THR A 216 8.69 7.92 -9.73
C THR A 216 8.50 9.15 -10.65
N PRO A 217 8.24 9.02 -11.98
CA PRO A 217 7.88 10.16 -12.83
C PRO A 217 6.71 10.99 -12.30
N PHE A 218 5.68 10.34 -11.73
CA PHE A 218 4.52 11.03 -11.16
C PHE A 218 4.91 11.80 -9.89
N LEU A 219 5.78 11.25 -9.04
CA LEU A 219 6.30 11.98 -7.89
C LEU A 219 7.05 13.26 -8.29
N TYR A 220 7.90 13.18 -9.33
CA TYR A 220 8.59 14.35 -9.87
C TYR A 220 7.62 15.39 -10.43
N ALA A 221 6.57 14.95 -11.13
CA ALA A 221 5.52 15.84 -11.62
C ALA A 221 4.78 16.54 -10.46
N ALA A 222 4.40 15.77 -9.43
CA ALA A 222 3.74 16.27 -8.24
C ALA A 222 4.59 17.31 -7.51
N ARG A 223 5.88 17.02 -7.32
CA ARG A 223 6.83 17.90 -6.63
C ARG A 223 6.90 19.29 -7.25
N ASN A 224 6.74 19.40 -8.56
CA ASN A 224 6.81 20.66 -9.29
C ASN A 224 5.54 21.53 -9.14
N PHE A 225 4.46 20.99 -8.57
CA PHE A 225 3.27 21.80 -8.28
C PHE A 225 3.55 22.78 -7.15
N LYS A 226 3.11 24.02 -7.35
CA LYS A 226 3.18 25.11 -6.37
C LYS A 226 1.76 25.45 -5.94
N PHE A 227 1.57 25.67 -4.65
CA PHE A 227 0.29 26.07 -4.06
C PHE A 227 0.48 27.41 -3.36
N GLU A 228 -0.53 28.28 -3.42
CA GLU A 228 -0.47 29.61 -2.82
C GLU A 228 -0.28 29.56 -1.30
N ASP A 229 -0.82 28.52 -0.65
CA ASP A 229 -0.70 28.27 0.80
C ASP A 229 0.69 27.75 1.25
N GLU A 230 1.63 27.55 0.32
CA GLU A 230 3.01 27.08 0.61
C GLU A 230 4.05 28.22 0.61
N ALA A 231 3.63 29.46 0.38
CA ALA A 231 4.48 30.65 0.33
C ALA A 231 4.61 31.37 1.68
#